data_AF-A0A0K0PSX8-F1
#
_entry.id   AF-A0A0K0PSX8-F1
#
_cell.length_a   1.000
_cell.length_b   1.000
_cell.length_c   1.000
_cell.angle_alpha   90.00
_cell.angle_beta   90.00
_cell.angle_gamma   90.00
#
_symmetry.space_group_name_H-M   'P 1'
#
loop_
_entity.id
_entity.type
_entity.pdbx_description
1 polymer ?
#
loop_
_entity_poly.entity_id
_entity_poly.type
_entity_poly.pdbx_seq_one_letter_code
_entity_poly.pdbx_strand_id
1 'polypeptide(L)'
;MTNSFVVKPIIVYDNADTAKVDIFADNRNKSGVYRWINKVNGNTYVGSSINLSVRFYTYYSLASLVSSKRPIDRALLKHGFSNFKLEILEYCEINQALVREQYYMDNLNPNYNTAKVAGSTLGYKHTPEAIAKMRAVVLSEEVKARKALSTKAATASRKLSILVTNTLTNEKMVFNSLTEAGLALAVSKMAVSLAIREGRLLKKVYLISKGIK
;
A
#
# COMPACT_ATOMS: atom_id res chain seq x y z
N MET A 1 24.70 -28.34 6.58
CA MET A 1 23.43 -28.97 7.00
C MET A 1 22.41 -27.86 7.15
N THR A 2 21.47 -27.72 6.22
CA THR A 2 20.38 -26.75 6.35
C THR A 2 19.43 -27.28 7.41
N ASN A 3 19.43 -26.66 8.59
CA ASN A 3 18.43 -26.93 9.61
C ASN A 3 17.08 -26.51 9.01
N SER A 4 16.32 -27.48 8.51
CA SER A 4 15.02 -27.23 7.91
C SER A 4 14.11 -26.70 9.01
N PHE A 5 13.57 -25.50 8.85
CA PHE A 5 12.63 -24.93 9.80
C PHE A 5 11.36 -25.77 9.84
N VAL A 6 11.21 -26.59 10.89
CA VAL A 6 10.04 -27.45 11.06
C VAL A 6 8.95 -26.67 11.77
N VAL A 7 7.89 -26.33 11.03
CA VAL A 7 6.69 -25.72 11.61
C VAL A 7 5.72 -26.79 12.05
N LYS A 8 5.37 -26.77 13.34
CA LYS A 8 4.28 -27.58 13.89
C LYS A 8 3.03 -26.69 14.02
N PRO A 9 2.03 -26.82 13.14
CA PRO A 9 0.78 -26.07 13.27
C PRO A 9 0.00 -26.51 14.51
N ILE A 10 -0.76 -25.58 15.09
CA ILE A 10 -1.67 -25.84 16.23
C ILE A 10 -2.87 -26.64 15.75
N ILE A 11 -3.43 -26.27 14.60
CA ILE A 11 -4.59 -26.93 13.98
C ILE A 11 -4.32 -27.11 12.49
N VAL A 12 -4.79 -28.23 11.95
CA VAL A 12 -4.72 -28.55 10.52
C VAL A 12 -6.10 -28.91 10.01
N TYR A 13 -6.56 -28.17 9.00
CA TYR A 13 -7.74 -28.48 8.21
C TYR A 13 -7.29 -28.98 6.84
N ASP A 14 -7.19 -30.31 6.67
CA ASP A 14 -6.58 -30.91 5.48
C ASP A 14 -7.35 -30.64 4.18
N ASN A 15 -8.67 -30.51 4.28
CA ASN A 15 -9.54 -30.13 3.19
C ASN A 15 -10.36 -28.90 3.60
N ALA A 16 -9.98 -27.75 3.04
CA ALA A 16 -10.60 -26.47 3.36
C ALA A 16 -12.03 -26.33 2.85
N ASP A 17 -12.49 -27.17 1.92
CA ASP A 17 -13.88 -27.14 1.47
C ASP A 17 -14.80 -27.80 2.50
N THR A 18 -14.48 -29.04 2.89
CA THR A 18 -15.30 -29.82 3.82
C THR A 18 -15.18 -29.31 5.26
N ALA A 19 -14.02 -28.79 5.66
CA ALA A 19 -13.79 -28.27 7.01
C ALA A 19 -14.28 -26.83 7.22
N LYS A 20 -14.96 -26.22 6.23
CA LYS A 20 -15.35 -24.81 6.26
C LYS A 20 -16.12 -24.40 7.51
N VAL A 21 -17.05 -25.24 7.98
CA VAL A 21 -17.87 -24.97 9.18
C VAL A 21 -16.98 -24.91 10.43
N ASP A 22 -16.10 -25.91 10.59
CA ASP A 22 -15.18 -26.00 11.73
C ASP A 22 -14.17 -24.86 11.72
N ILE A 23 -13.62 -24.52 10.55
CA ILE A 23 -12.72 -23.37 10.37
C ILE A 23 -13.35 -22.09 10.92
N PHE A 24 -14.64 -21.85 10.68
CA PHE A 24 -15.33 -20.67 11.21
C PHE A 24 -15.63 -20.76 12.70
N ALA A 25 -16.12 -21.91 13.17
CA ALA A 25 -16.50 -22.11 14.55
C ALA A 25 -15.28 -22.01 15.47
N ASP A 26 -14.21 -22.73 15.15
CA ASP A 26 -13.00 -22.83 15.97
C ASP A 26 -12.25 -21.50 16.07
N ASN A 27 -12.37 -20.63 15.07
CA ASN A 27 -11.54 -19.42 14.94
C ASN A 27 -12.32 -18.11 15.18
N ARG A 28 -13.54 -18.20 15.72
CA ARG A 28 -14.34 -17.03 16.10
C ARG A 28 -13.63 -16.23 17.20
N ASN A 29 -13.45 -14.92 16.96
CA ASN A 29 -12.81 -13.98 17.88
C ASN A 29 -11.37 -14.34 18.29
N LYS A 30 -10.68 -15.18 17.51
CA LYS A 30 -9.28 -15.53 17.74
C LYS A 30 -8.38 -14.73 16.81
N SER A 31 -7.32 -14.16 17.37
CA SER A 31 -6.22 -13.54 16.63
C SER A 31 -5.11 -14.56 16.40
N GLY A 32 -4.43 -14.51 15.25
CA GLY A 32 -3.40 -15.49 14.94
C GLY A 32 -2.80 -15.38 13.55
N VAL A 33 -1.88 -16.31 13.28
CA VAL A 33 -1.21 -16.52 12.00
C VAL A 33 -1.62 -17.87 11.43
N TYR A 34 -1.91 -17.90 10.14
CA TYR A 34 -2.32 -19.09 9.40
C TYR A 34 -1.53 -19.26 8.12
N ARG A 35 -1.57 -20.47 7.59
CA ARG A 35 -0.96 -20.86 6.32
C ARG A 35 -1.96 -21.58 5.44
N TRP A 36 -2.15 -21.07 4.22
CA TRP A 36 -2.79 -21.81 3.15
C TRP A 36 -1.73 -22.60 2.38
N ILE A 37 -2.03 -23.86 2.08
CA ILE A 37 -1.17 -24.74 1.28
C ILE A 37 -1.98 -25.27 0.11
N ASN A 38 -1.52 -25.01 -1.10
CA ASN A 38 -2.09 -25.58 -2.31
C ASN A 38 -1.54 -27.01 -2.50
N LYS A 39 -2.40 -28.03 -2.39
CA LYS A 39 -2.02 -29.44 -2.50
C LYS A 39 -1.61 -29.84 -3.93
N VAL A 40 -1.98 -29.06 -4.95
CA VAL A 40 -1.67 -29.35 -6.36
C VAL A 40 -0.21 -29.04 -6.70
N ASN A 41 0.34 -27.94 -6.16
CA ASN A 41 1.69 -27.47 -6.52
C ASN A 41 2.61 -27.22 -5.31
N GLY A 42 2.13 -27.43 -4.09
CA GLY A 42 2.89 -27.20 -2.85
C GLY A 42 3.07 -25.73 -2.47
N ASN A 43 2.57 -24.78 -3.27
CA ASN A 43 2.74 -23.35 -2.99
C ASN A 43 1.96 -22.93 -1.74
N THR A 44 2.54 -22.01 -0.99
CA THR A 44 1.97 -21.57 0.28
C THR A 44 1.70 -20.06 0.34
N TYR A 45 0.80 -19.68 1.23
CA TYR A 45 0.53 -18.30 1.62
C TYR A 45 0.50 -18.23 3.14
N VAL A 46 1.15 -17.23 3.73
CA VAL A 46 1.08 -16.92 5.16
C VAL A 46 0.33 -15.62 5.34
N GLY A 47 -0.57 -15.56 6.30
CA GLY A 47 -1.24 -14.32 6.69
C GLY A 47 -1.59 -14.31 8.16
N SER A 48 -1.84 -13.12 8.70
CA SER A 48 -2.38 -12.96 10.05
C SER A 48 -3.75 -12.28 10.05
N SER A 49 -4.41 -12.32 11.20
CA SER A 49 -5.56 -11.48 11.47
C SER A 49 -5.78 -11.32 12.96
N ILE A 50 -6.35 -10.19 13.35
CA ILE A 50 -6.88 -9.94 14.70
C ILE A 50 -8.18 -10.71 14.95
N ASN A 51 -8.87 -11.15 13.89
CA ASN A 51 -10.04 -12.02 13.94
C ASN A 51 -10.02 -12.98 12.74
N LEU A 52 -9.53 -14.19 12.99
CA LEU A 52 -9.34 -15.23 11.99
C LEU A 52 -10.63 -15.65 11.31
N SER A 53 -11.74 -15.81 12.05
CA SER A 53 -13.06 -16.11 11.47
C SER A 53 -13.49 -15.08 10.42
N VAL A 54 -13.39 -13.78 10.75
CA VAL A 54 -13.72 -12.69 9.81
C VAL A 54 -12.78 -12.73 8.61
N ARG A 55 -11.49 -12.98 8.84
CA ARG A 55 -10.52 -13.11 7.75
C ARG A 55 -10.83 -14.30 6.84
N PHE A 56 -11.15 -15.45 7.39
CA PHE A 56 -11.50 -16.65 6.62
C PHE A 56 -12.76 -16.41 5.79
N TYR A 57 -13.71 -15.64 6.29
CA TYR A 57 -14.93 -15.34 5.54
C TYR A 57 -14.60 -14.63 4.22
N THR A 58 -13.59 -13.76 4.22
CA THR A 58 -13.14 -13.07 3.01
C THR A 58 -12.57 -14.02 1.95
N TYR A 59 -12.01 -15.17 2.36
CA TYR A 59 -11.53 -16.20 1.43
C TYR A 59 -12.67 -17.03 0.85
N TYR A 60 -13.74 -17.32 1.61
CA TYR A 60 -14.87 -18.11 1.12
C TYR A 60 -15.97 -17.28 0.43
N SER A 61 -15.86 -15.94 0.46
CA SER A 61 -16.77 -15.06 -0.26
C SER A 61 -16.33 -14.89 -1.71
N LEU A 62 -17.16 -15.38 -2.65
CA LEU A 62 -16.87 -15.28 -4.09
C LEU A 62 -16.70 -13.82 -4.53
N ALA A 63 -17.53 -12.90 -4.03
CA ALA A 63 -17.44 -11.48 -4.32
C ALA A 63 -16.07 -10.89 -3.88
N SER A 64 -15.62 -11.26 -2.68
CA SER A 64 -14.31 -10.86 -2.16
C SER A 64 -13.18 -11.41 -3.04
N LEU A 65 -13.20 -12.70 -3.35
CA LEU A 65 -12.18 -13.34 -4.18
C LEU A 65 -12.06 -12.72 -5.57
N VAL A 66 -13.19 -12.50 -6.26
CA VAL A 66 -13.21 -11.95 -7.63
C VAL A 66 -12.72 -10.50 -7.66
N SER A 67 -13.03 -9.72 -6.63
CA SER A 67 -12.56 -8.33 -6.52
C SER A 67 -11.08 -8.21 -6.15
N SER A 68 -10.48 -9.26 -5.58
CA SER A 68 -9.11 -9.25 -5.10
C SER A 68 -8.09 -9.58 -6.20
N LYS A 69 -6.94 -8.93 -6.13
CA LYS A 69 -5.79 -9.19 -7.03
C LYS A 69 -4.68 -10.00 -6.35
N ARG A 70 -4.90 -10.44 -5.11
CA ARG A 70 -3.88 -11.19 -4.34
C ARG A 70 -3.66 -12.57 -4.97
N PRO A 71 -2.41 -13.06 -5.05
CA PRO A 71 -2.13 -14.37 -5.65
C PRO A 71 -2.90 -15.53 -5.00
N ILE A 72 -3.01 -15.54 -3.67
CA ILE A 72 -3.75 -16.58 -2.93
C ILE A 72 -5.24 -16.61 -3.31
N ASP A 73 -5.88 -15.45 -3.44
CA ASP A 73 -7.32 -15.37 -3.74
C ASP A 73 -7.60 -15.91 -5.16
N ARG A 74 -6.72 -15.59 -6.13
CA ARG A 74 -6.78 -16.16 -7.49
C ARG A 74 -6.47 -17.65 -7.52
N ALA A 75 -5.56 -18.12 -6.66
CA ALA A 75 -5.23 -19.54 -6.58
C ALA A 75 -6.39 -20.36 -6.01
N LEU A 76 -7.09 -19.85 -4.98
CA LEU A 76 -8.30 -20.46 -4.43
C LEU A 76 -9.41 -20.56 -5.49
N LEU A 77 -9.64 -19.50 -6.27
CA LEU A 77 -10.59 -19.53 -7.39
C LEU A 77 -10.20 -20.55 -8.46
N LYS A 78 -8.90 -20.62 -8.81
CA LYS A 78 -8.41 -21.47 -9.91
C LYS A 78 -8.43 -22.95 -9.55
N HIS A 79 -8.04 -23.32 -8.33
CA HIS A 79 -7.84 -24.71 -7.95
C HIS A 79 -8.97 -25.26 -7.07
N GLY A 80 -9.85 -24.41 -6.53
CA GLY A 80 -10.92 -24.81 -5.64
C GLY A 80 -10.43 -25.15 -4.22
N PHE A 81 -11.29 -24.97 -3.22
CA PHE A 81 -10.94 -25.14 -1.80
C PHE A 81 -10.57 -26.57 -1.42
N SER A 82 -11.11 -27.57 -2.11
CA SER A 82 -10.81 -28.99 -1.84
C SER A 82 -9.34 -29.35 -2.07
N ASN A 83 -8.67 -28.58 -2.93
CA ASN A 83 -7.24 -28.66 -3.22
C ASN A 83 -6.38 -27.81 -2.29
N PHE A 84 -6.97 -27.21 -1.25
CA PHE A 84 -6.23 -26.46 -0.24
C PHE A 84 -6.36 -27.09 1.13
N LYS A 85 -5.24 -27.01 1.86
CA LYS A 85 -5.15 -27.22 3.30
C LYS A 85 -4.97 -25.87 3.98
N LEU A 86 -5.65 -25.67 5.11
CA LEU A 86 -5.48 -24.50 5.98
C LEU A 86 -4.88 -24.94 7.30
N GLU A 87 -3.82 -24.27 7.74
CA GLU A 87 -3.16 -24.54 9.01
C GLU A 87 -3.18 -23.28 9.87
N ILE A 88 -3.52 -23.44 11.15
CA ILE A 88 -3.29 -22.39 12.14
C ILE A 88 -1.88 -22.59 12.69
N LEU A 89 -1.00 -21.64 12.42
CA LEU A 89 0.39 -21.73 12.86
C LEU A 89 0.56 -21.29 14.31
N GLU A 90 -0.16 -20.23 14.69
CA GLU A 90 -0.06 -19.60 16.01
C GLU A 90 -1.33 -18.80 16.33
N TYR A 91 -1.83 -18.90 17.55
CA TYR A 91 -2.73 -17.90 18.12
C TYR A 91 -1.89 -16.87 18.89
N CYS A 92 -2.13 -15.58 18.64
CA CYS A 92 -1.32 -14.52 19.23
C CYS A 92 -2.17 -13.30 19.58
N GLU A 93 -1.61 -12.44 20.43
CA GLU A 93 -2.22 -11.15 20.77
C GLU A 93 -2.43 -10.29 19.52
N ILE A 94 -3.48 -9.47 19.54
CA ILE A 94 -3.90 -8.61 18.42
C ILE A 94 -2.75 -7.72 17.91
N ASN A 95 -1.94 -7.19 18.81
CA ASN A 95 -0.81 -6.31 18.48
C ASN A 95 0.42 -7.06 17.96
N GLN A 96 0.47 -8.39 18.08
CA GLN A 96 1.58 -9.23 17.61
C GLN A 96 1.32 -9.82 16.22
N ALA A 97 0.07 -9.82 15.73
CA ALA A 97 -0.33 -10.49 14.49
C ALA A 97 0.62 -10.23 13.30
N LEU A 98 0.97 -8.97 13.04
CA LEU A 98 1.87 -8.60 11.93
C LEU A 98 3.33 -9.00 12.18
N VAL A 99 3.80 -8.90 13.42
CA VAL A 99 5.17 -9.30 13.79
C VAL A 99 5.34 -10.81 13.62
N ARG A 100 4.33 -11.58 14.03
CA ARG A 100 4.31 -13.04 13.87
C ARG A 100 4.12 -13.44 12.40
N GLU A 101 3.31 -12.72 11.64
CA GLU A 101 3.21 -12.92 10.17
C GLU A 101 4.58 -12.79 9.50
N GLN A 102 5.32 -11.73 9.82
CA GLN A 102 6.67 -11.51 9.29
C GLN A 102 7.61 -12.65 9.66
N TYR A 103 7.62 -13.06 10.94
CA TYR A 103 8.43 -14.19 11.40
C TYR A 103 8.17 -15.45 10.58
N TYR A 104 6.91 -15.82 10.35
CA TYR A 104 6.61 -17.01 9.54
C TYR A 104 6.91 -16.82 8.05
N MET A 105 6.69 -15.62 7.49
CA MET A 105 7.05 -15.32 6.11
C MET A 105 8.55 -15.47 5.87
N ASP A 106 9.39 -14.95 6.76
CA ASP A 106 10.86 -14.99 6.63
C ASP A 106 11.39 -16.43 6.72
N ASN A 107 10.80 -17.24 7.60
CA ASN A 107 11.25 -18.63 7.80
C ASN A 107 10.68 -19.62 6.77
N LEU A 108 9.50 -19.34 6.19
CA LEU A 108 8.83 -20.25 5.25
C LEU A 108 8.94 -19.85 3.78
N ASN A 109 9.27 -18.58 3.51
CA ASN A 109 9.36 -18.01 2.16
C ASN A 109 8.16 -18.37 1.23
N PRO A 110 6.92 -18.04 1.62
CA PRO A 110 5.71 -18.48 0.92
C PRO A 110 5.54 -17.85 -0.47
N ASN A 111 5.20 -18.67 -1.48
CA ASN A 111 5.14 -18.27 -2.89
C ASN A 111 4.06 -17.24 -3.21
N TYR A 112 2.93 -17.29 -2.49
CA TYR A 112 1.79 -16.41 -2.76
C TYR A 112 1.87 -15.06 -2.04
N ASN A 113 2.84 -14.86 -1.14
CA ASN A 113 3.10 -13.56 -0.51
C ASN A 113 3.95 -12.71 -1.46
N THR A 114 3.33 -11.71 -2.10
CA THR A 114 4.05 -10.82 -3.04
C THR A 114 4.88 -9.77 -2.33
N ALA A 115 4.38 -9.25 -1.20
CA ALA A 115 5.11 -8.30 -0.37
C ALA A 115 6.13 -9.04 0.50
N LYS A 116 7.32 -8.45 0.66
CA LYS A 116 8.34 -8.97 1.59
C LYS A 116 8.06 -8.60 3.04
N VAL A 117 7.34 -7.48 3.25
CA VAL A 117 6.98 -6.99 4.57
C VAL A 117 5.50 -7.31 4.82
N ALA A 118 5.18 -7.92 5.96
CA ALA A 118 3.82 -8.21 6.38
C ALA A 118 3.01 -6.90 6.46
N GLY A 119 1.78 -6.95 5.95
CA GLY A 119 0.88 -5.78 5.92
C GLY A 119 1.30 -4.60 5.04
N SER A 120 2.46 -4.66 4.35
CA SER A 120 2.96 -3.52 3.57
C SER A 120 3.65 -3.93 2.27
N THR A 121 3.23 -3.32 1.16
CA THR A 121 3.93 -3.46 -0.13
C THR A 121 5.14 -2.52 -0.27
N LEU A 122 5.48 -1.77 0.79
CA LEU A 122 6.62 -0.86 0.79
C LEU A 122 7.92 -1.60 0.46
N GLY A 123 8.65 -1.11 -0.54
CA GLY A 123 9.89 -1.73 -1.00
C GLY A 123 9.71 -2.89 -1.99
N TYR A 124 8.49 -3.31 -2.31
CA TYR A 124 8.24 -4.24 -3.42
C TYR A 124 8.65 -3.61 -4.74
N LYS A 125 9.43 -4.35 -5.54
CA LYS A 125 9.84 -3.97 -6.88
C LYS A 125 9.24 -4.95 -7.88
N HIS A 126 8.60 -4.42 -8.93
CA HIS A 126 8.14 -5.22 -10.05
C HIS A 126 9.33 -5.86 -10.77
N THR A 127 9.11 -7.05 -11.35
CA THR A 127 10.12 -7.70 -12.21
C THR A 127 10.32 -6.91 -13.50
N PRO A 128 11.49 -7.01 -14.16
CA PRO A 128 11.73 -6.35 -15.44
C PRO A 128 10.66 -6.66 -16.50
N GLU A 129 10.17 -7.91 -16.54
CA GLU A 129 9.13 -8.35 -17.47
C GLU A 129 7.78 -7.71 -17.16
N ALA A 130 7.43 -7.58 -15.87
CA ALA A 130 6.21 -6.90 -15.46
C ALA A 130 6.27 -5.40 -15.81
N ILE A 131 7.44 -4.76 -15.61
CA ILE A 131 7.68 -3.37 -16.01
C ILE A 131 7.54 -3.21 -17.52
N ALA A 132 8.12 -4.13 -18.31
CA ALA A 132 8.01 -4.11 -19.76
C ALA A 132 6.56 -4.22 -20.24
N LYS A 133 5.78 -5.15 -19.67
CA LYS A 133 4.34 -5.28 -19.96
C LYS A 133 3.57 -4.01 -19.64
N MET A 134 3.83 -3.38 -18.49
CA MET A 134 3.17 -2.13 -18.11
C MET A 134 3.52 -0.98 -19.06
N ARG A 135 4.78 -0.91 -19.54
CA ARG A 135 5.21 0.09 -20.53
C ARG A 135 4.59 -0.11 -21.92
N ALA A 136 4.32 -1.36 -22.29
CA ALA A 136 3.70 -1.70 -23.56
C ALA A 136 2.19 -1.38 -23.61
N VAL A 137 1.56 -1.02 -22.48
CA VAL A 137 0.14 -0.67 -22.46
C VAL A 137 -0.08 0.68 -23.15
N VAL A 138 -0.73 0.65 -24.31
CA VAL A 138 -1.21 1.85 -25.00
C VAL A 138 -2.58 2.24 -24.43
N LEU A 139 -2.67 3.42 -23.84
CA LEU A 139 -3.93 3.98 -23.35
C LEU A 139 -4.75 4.54 -24.53
N SER A 140 -6.08 4.39 -24.46
CA SER A 140 -6.98 5.06 -25.40
C SER A 140 -6.90 6.58 -25.25
N GLU A 141 -7.19 7.31 -26.32
CA GLU A 141 -7.19 8.78 -26.33
C GLU A 141 -8.13 9.36 -25.27
N GLU A 142 -9.30 8.74 -25.08
CA GLU A 142 -10.25 9.12 -24.02
C GLU A 142 -9.62 9.03 -22.62
N VAL A 143 -8.91 7.95 -22.32
CA VAL A 143 -8.27 7.76 -21.01
C VAL A 143 -7.11 8.75 -20.84
N LYS A 144 -6.36 9.05 -21.89
CA LYS A 144 -5.31 10.09 -21.87
C LYS A 144 -5.90 11.46 -21.56
N ALA A 145 -6.99 11.85 -22.23
CA ALA A 145 -7.67 13.12 -22.01
C ALA A 145 -8.20 13.25 -20.57
N ARG A 146 -8.83 12.19 -20.04
CA ARG A 146 -9.32 12.16 -18.66
C ARG A 146 -8.20 12.30 -17.63
N LYS A 147 -7.07 11.61 -17.83
CA LYS A 147 -5.89 11.75 -16.97
C LYS A 147 -5.30 13.17 -17.03
N ALA A 148 -5.23 13.77 -18.21
CA ALA A 148 -4.75 15.15 -18.38
C ALA A 148 -5.64 16.16 -17.63
N LEU A 149 -6.97 16.03 -17.75
CA LEU A 149 -7.93 16.87 -17.01
C LEU A 149 -7.78 16.72 -15.50
N SER A 150 -7.71 15.48 -14.99
CA SER A 150 -7.51 15.21 -13.57
C SER A 150 -6.21 15.82 -13.03
N THR A 151 -5.12 15.75 -13.82
CA THR A 151 -3.82 16.32 -13.44
C THR A 151 -3.86 17.85 -13.41
N LYS A 152 -4.53 18.49 -14.39
CA LYS A 152 -4.76 19.94 -14.40
C LYS A 152 -5.57 20.39 -13.19
N ALA A 153 -6.66 19.69 -12.87
CA ALA A 153 -7.51 19.98 -11.71
C ALA A 153 -6.73 19.84 -10.38
N ALA A 154 -5.95 18.77 -10.22
CA ALA A 154 -5.12 18.56 -9.03
C ALA A 154 -4.00 19.62 -8.91
N THR A 155 -3.47 20.11 -10.02
CA THR A 155 -2.48 21.19 -10.03
C THR A 155 -3.11 22.52 -9.65
N ALA A 156 -4.29 22.82 -10.19
CA ALA A 156 -5.04 24.04 -9.86
C ALA A 156 -5.45 24.07 -8.38
N SER A 157 -5.88 22.94 -7.81
CA SER A 157 -6.25 22.87 -6.38
C SER A 157 -5.06 23.05 -5.43
N ARG A 158 -3.84 22.74 -5.88
CA ARG A 158 -2.58 22.94 -5.13
C ARG A 158 -1.93 24.30 -5.38
N LYS A 159 -2.54 25.13 -6.23
CA LYS A 159 -2.05 26.47 -6.54
C LYS A 159 -2.01 27.29 -5.24
N LEU A 160 -0.84 27.82 -4.93
CA LEU A 160 -0.57 28.54 -3.69
C LEU A 160 -0.34 30.00 -4.05
N SER A 161 -1.18 30.89 -3.53
CA SER A 161 -0.93 32.33 -3.62
C SER A 161 0.26 32.67 -2.72
N ILE A 162 1.09 33.62 -3.16
CA ILE A 162 2.27 34.09 -2.44
C ILE A 162 2.09 35.58 -2.19
N LEU A 163 2.07 35.97 -0.92
CA LEU A 163 2.01 37.37 -0.51
C LEU A 163 3.43 37.86 -0.27
N VAL A 164 3.81 38.90 -1.00
CA VAL A 164 5.08 39.62 -0.85
C VAL A 164 4.77 41.00 -0.27
N THR A 165 5.31 41.29 0.90
CA THR A 165 5.18 42.59 1.57
C THR A 165 6.52 43.30 1.56
N ASN A 166 6.56 44.52 1.03
CA ASN A 166 7.71 45.40 1.14
C ASN A 166 7.72 46.00 2.55
N THR A 167 8.78 45.75 3.33
CA THR A 167 8.88 46.22 4.71
C THR A 167 9.17 47.73 4.83
N LEU A 168 9.63 48.37 3.75
CA LEU A 168 9.96 49.80 3.73
C LEU A 168 8.76 50.65 3.31
N THR A 169 8.02 50.23 2.29
CA THR A 169 6.86 50.98 1.74
C THR A 169 5.51 50.46 2.24
N ASN A 170 5.51 49.32 2.94
CA ASN A 170 4.32 48.57 3.36
C ASN A 170 3.40 48.12 2.20
N GLU A 171 3.91 48.18 0.96
CA GLU A 171 3.19 47.71 -0.23
C GLU A 171 3.10 46.18 -0.25
N LYS A 172 1.95 45.68 -0.70
CA LYS A 172 1.64 44.25 -0.77
C LYS A 172 1.40 43.83 -2.22
N MET A 173 2.08 42.78 -2.63
CA MET A 173 1.91 42.14 -3.94
C MET A 173 1.48 40.68 -3.75
N VAL A 174 0.51 40.23 -4.54
CA VAL A 174 0.03 38.85 -4.50
C VAL A 174 0.37 38.18 -5.83
N PHE A 175 1.03 37.04 -5.76
CA PHE A 175 1.39 36.22 -6.90
C PHE A 175 0.69 34.87 -6.84
N ASN A 176 0.47 34.26 -8.00
CA ASN A 176 -0.23 32.99 -8.14
C ASN A 176 0.68 31.76 -7.95
N SER A 177 1.99 31.97 -7.85
CA SER A 177 2.97 30.90 -7.64
C SER A 177 4.31 31.42 -7.11
N LEU A 178 5.11 30.50 -6.57
CA LEU A 178 6.51 30.77 -6.19
C LEU A 178 7.38 31.22 -7.38
N THR A 179 7.08 30.72 -8.58
CA THR A 179 7.83 31.06 -9.80
C THR A 179 7.54 32.50 -10.21
N GLU A 180 6.27 32.89 -10.23
CA GLU A 180 5.85 34.25 -10.57
C GLU A 180 6.40 35.28 -9.57
N ALA A 181 6.32 34.99 -8.27
CA ALA A 181 6.94 35.82 -7.23
C ALA A 181 8.47 35.91 -7.40
N GLY A 182 9.11 34.79 -7.78
CA GLY A 182 10.55 34.76 -8.05
C GLY A 182 10.93 35.65 -9.22
N LEU A 183 10.20 35.56 -10.33
CA LEU A 183 10.42 36.39 -11.52
C LEU A 183 10.24 37.88 -11.20
N ALA A 184 9.15 38.25 -10.52
CA ALA A 184 8.88 39.64 -10.14
C ALA A 184 9.98 40.23 -9.24
N LEU A 185 10.55 39.41 -8.35
CA LEU A 185 11.64 39.82 -7.46
C LEU A 185 13.03 39.59 -8.07
N ALA A 186 13.13 39.10 -9.31
CA ALA A 186 14.39 38.69 -9.96
C ALA A 186 15.23 37.74 -9.09
N VAL A 187 14.60 36.73 -8.49
CA VAL A 187 15.23 35.66 -7.71
C VAL A 187 14.71 34.29 -8.13
N SER A 188 15.44 33.23 -7.78
CA SER A 188 14.98 31.88 -8.08
C SER A 188 13.74 31.52 -7.27
N LYS A 189 12.87 30.66 -7.83
CA LYS A 189 11.77 30.01 -7.11
C LYS A 189 12.23 29.40 -5.77
N MET A 190 13.44 28.84 -5.74
CA MET A 190 14.02 28.24 -4.54
C MET A 190 14.28 29.29 -3.46
N ALA A 191 14.79 30.46 -3.83
CA ALA A 191 15.05 31.55 -2.89
C ALA A 191 13.76 32.03 -2.21
N VAL A 192 12.64 32.11 -2.96
CA VAL A 192 11.29 32.40 -2.46
C VAL A 192 10.80 31.31 -1.51
N SER A 193 10.92 30.03 -1.92
CA SER A 193 10.52 28.89 -1.09
C SER A 193 11.30 28.85 0.24
N LEU A 194 12.59 29.14 0.18
CA LEU A 194 13.47 29.16 1.35
C LEU A 194 13.13 30.32 2.28
N ALA A 195 12.83 31.50 1.71
CA ALA A 195 12.40 32.67 2.46
C ALA A 195 11.14 32.42 3.29
N ILE A 196 10.15 31.74 2.72
CA ILE A 196 8.92 31.36 3.44
C ILE A 196 9.23 30.36 4.56
N ARG A 197 10.12 29.39 4.32
CA ARG A 197 10.45 28.35 5.30
C ARG A 197 11.25 28.89 6.49
N GLU A 198 12.17 29.80 6.24
CA GLU A 198 13.12 30.32 7.23
C GLU A 198 12.67 31.67 7.82
N GLY A 199 11.58 32.26 7.34
CA GLY A 199 11.09 33.56 7.79
C GLY A 199 12.04 34.73 7.46
N ARG A 200 12.98 34.53 6.53
CA ARG A 200 13.99 35.53 6.16
C ARG A 200 13.46 36.54 5.15
N LEU A 201 13.97 37.77 5.24
CA LEU A 201 13.69 38.80 4.23
C LEU A 201 14.47 38.52 2.94
N LEU A 202 13.78 38.56 1.81
CA LEU A 202 14.41 38.53 0.50
C LEU A 202 14.92 39.91 0.11
N LYS A 203 16.14 39.95 -0.42
CA LYS A 203 16.87 41.20 -0.71
C LYS A 203 16.92 42.16 0.49
N LYS A 204 16.80 41.65 1.72
CA LYS A 204 16.69 42.41 2.98
C LYS A 204 15.48 43.36 3.08
N VAL A 205 14.53 43.28 2.15
CA VAL A 205 13.40 44.24 2.04
C VAL A 205 12.04 43.54 1.99
N TYR A 206 11.95 42.37 1.37
CA TYR A 206 10.67 41.72 1.10
C TYR A 206 10.41 40.57 2.08
N LEU A 207 9.31 40.66 2.82
CA LEU A 207 8.76 39.56 3.61
C LEU A 207 7.82 38.74 2.73
N ILE A 208 8.02 37.42 2.69
CA ILE A 208 7.21 36.51 1.88
C ILE A 208 6.45 35.55 2.77
N SER A 209 5.13 35.44 2.55
CA SER A 209 4.26 34.50 3.23
C SER A 209 3.35 33.77 2.25
N LYS A 210 2.80 32.64 2.69
CA LYS A 210 1.76 31.94 1.93
C LYS A 210 0.48 32.77 2.02
N GLY A 211 -0.12 33.08 0.88
CA GLY A 211 -1.44 33.70 0.84
C GLY A 211 -2.50 32.72 1.36
N ILE A 212 -3.52 33.27 1.99
CA ILE A 212 -4.72 32.51 2.38
C ILE A 212 -5.48 32.17 1.10
N LYS A 213 -6.06 30.97 1.04
CA LYS A 213 -6.91 30.53 -0.06
C LYS A 213 -8.23 31.28 -0.06
#